data_AF-A0A956JQY6-F1
#
_entry.id   AF-A0A956JQY6-F1
#
_cell.length_a   1.000
_cell.length_b   1.000
_cell.length_c   1.000
_cell.angle_alpha   90.00
_cell.angle_beta   90.00
_cell.angle_gamma   90.00
#
_symmetry.space_group_name_H-M   'P 1'
#
loop_
_entity.id
_entity.type
_entity.pdbx_description
1 polymer ?
#
loop_
_entity_poly.entity_id
_entity_poly.type
_entity_poly.pdbx_seq_one_letter_code
_entity_poly.pdbx_strand_id
1 'polypeptide(L)'
;MGFSARISLVSILTIATTFELVLNRVIVRLVPRPKAAAATKAGIYDAIDSFGLFFFYFVGLLALGLVAWGVVVLIRDRKLLDIASRTVLAIAGALFLPLAALGQVIQLPAAVAPHLNTAFGVFIASLVVITLRRNISLRHKIGIVYLAAPLLLHVYWLLTQQITAIAPVGARADLPSRLFEIGEHMVIVGAFVAFFFFAPLARVRSFFEPIPLAVAIIITGAVGAFAQLRYPVAAQAAYYGLGINLPAPSFQEALHLAALFWFTLTATGLFSRGGAERGLGYGLVLIALSGFQLQLPYQFLLTAAGMLLLLRGALASESEREVEEQRSHASAPKPEQWKRYLERVAEPDDAIEAVVLQNERSHIARLRATRDGRELTVRVIARGAQVEELELTLGSRPRGDAPACLSRRRNRRGHRVPGERGTRVDFDSEYTLRDNTGGVAEALSSPDLREGLARLLHGTLRIWPEEGLRYTTRPLEDGWPLPVAEIAFDPEGAGTEDVQALVALLASIADRTQI
;
A
#
# COMPACT_ATOMS: atom_id res chain seq x y z
N MET A 1 -12.69 7.45 -18.66
CA MET A 1 -12.39 7.04 -17.26
C MET A 1 -11.99 5.56 -17.28
N GLY A 2 -10.70 5.24 -17.43
CA GLY A 2 -10.22 3.85 -17.53
C GLY A 2 -9.66 3.35 -16.21
N PHE A 3 -10.49 2.69 -15.40
CA PHE A 3 -10.07 1.98 -14.18
C PHE A 3 -9.49 0.61 -14.56
N SER A 4 -8.16 0.50 -14.61
CA SER A 4 -7.47 -0.79 -14.42
C SER A 4 -6.78 -0.79 -13.06
N ALA A 5 -7.49 -0.37 -12.01
CA ALA A 5 -7.07 -0.69 -10.66
C ALA A 5 -7.27 -2.20 -10.52
N ARG A 6 -6.19 -2.99 -10.52
CA ARG A 6 -6.28 -4.38 -10.07
C ARG A 6 -6.77 -4.31 -8.63
N ILE A 7 -8.05 -4.57 -8.44
CA ILE A 7 -8.68 -4.54 -7.13
C ILE A 7 -7.98 -5.63 -6.33
N SER A 8 -7.17 -5.22 -5.35
CA SER A 8 -6.46 -6.19 -4.52
C SER A 8 -7.48 -6.94 -3.67
N LEU A 9 -7.22 -8.21 -3.40
CA LEU A 9 -8.10 -9.06 -2.59
C LEU A 9 -8.31 -8.45 -1.18
N VAL A 10 -7.31 -7.72 -0.67
CA VAL A 10 -7.39 -6.91 0.56
C VAL A 10 -8.37 -5.75 0.42
N SER A 11 -8.37 -5.04 -0.71
CA SER A 11 -9.34 -3.96 -0.99
C SER A 11 -10.77 -4.51 -1.04
N ILE A 12 -10.98 -5.68 -1.66
CA ILE A 12 -12.28 -6.36 -1.68
C ILE A 12 -12.71 -6.68 -0.25
N LEU A 13 -11.81 -7.22 0.57
CA LEU A 13 -12.09 -7.51 1.98
C LEU A 13 -12.48 -6.25 2.75
N THR A 14 -11.73 -5.15 2.61
CA THR A 14 -12.04 -3.89 3.31
C THR A 14 -13.41 -3.35 2.91
N ILE A 15 -13.74 -3.36 1.62
CA ILE A 15 -15.05 -2.91 1.11
C ILE A 15 -16.16 -3.82 1.65
N ALA A 16 -16.01 -5.13 1.52
CA ALA A 16 -16.99 -6.11 2.01
C ALA A 16 -17.21 -6.01 3.53
N THR A 17 -16.14 -5.79 4.29
CA THR A 17 -16.21 -5.61 5.75
C THR A 17 -16.93 -4.31 6.11
N THR A 18 -16.76 -3.26 5.31
CA THR A 18 -17.50 -2.01 5.51
C THR A 18 -19.00 -2.22 5.31
N PHE A 19 -19.41 -2.97 4.27
CA PHE A 19 -20.81 -3.35 4.07
C PHE A 19 -21.34 -4.26 5.18
N GLU A 20 -20.55 -5.23 5.63
CA GLU A 20 -20.89 -6.09 6.77
C GLU A 20 -21.15 -5.26 8.03
N LEU A 21 -20.23 -4.36 8.37
CA LEU A 21 -20.36 -3.46 9.52
C LEU A 21 -21.66 -2.65 9.45
N VAL A 22 -21.92 -2.00 8.31
CA VAL A 22 -23.07 -1.10 8.13
C VAL A 22 -24.38 -1.88 8.11
N LEU A 23 -24.49 -2.92 7.28
CA LEU A 23 -25.75 -3.65 7.09
C LEU A 23 -26.03 -4.56 8.30
N ASN A 24 -25.09 -5.44 8.63
CA ASN A 24 -25.30 -6.52 9.60
C ASN A 24 -25.16 -6.06 11.06
N ARG A 25 -24.15 -5.25 11.38
CA ARG A 25 -23.93 -4.85 12.79
C ARG A 25 -24.72 -3.61 13.18
N VAL A 26 -24.86 -2.64 12.28
CA VAL A 26 -25.50 -1.36 12.59
C VAL A 26 -26.98 -1.37 12.21
N ILE A 27 -27.32 -1.52 10.92
CA ILE A 27 -28.70 -1.35 10.44
C ILE A 27 -29.64 -2.43 11.01
N VAL A 28 -29.27 -3.71 10.92
CA VAL A 28 -30.11 -4.82 11.40
C VAL A 28 -30.42 -4.72 12.90
N ARG A 29 -29.51 -4.14 13.69
CA ARG A 29 -29.68 -4.00 15.15
C ARG A 29 -30.39 -2.72 15.57
N LEU A 30 -30.23 -1.63 14.81
CA LEU A 30 -30.77 -0.32 15.19
C LEU A 30 -32.14 -0.03 14.58
N VAL A 31 -32.45 -0.56 13.39
CA VAL A 31 -33.71 -0.25 12.72
C VAL A 31 -34.81 -1.15 13.30
N PRO A 32 -35.83 -0.58 13.96
CA PRO A 32 -36.93 -1.36 14.50
C PRO A 32 -37.63 -2.13 13.38
N ARG A 33 -37.86 -3.43 13.58
CA ARG A 33 -38.65 -4.23 12.64
C ARG A 33 -40.12 -3.83 12.74
N PRO A 34 -40.82 -3.63 11.61
CA PRO A 34 -42.25 -3.38 11.63
C PRO A 34 -42.94 -4.57 12.31
N LYS A 35 -43.88 -4.29 13.21
CA LYS A 35 -44.74 -5.33 13.80
C LYS A 35 -45.47 -6.06 12.67
N ALA A 36 -45.71 -7.36 12.83
CA ALA A 36 -46.20 -8.29 11.79
C ALA A 36 -47.44 -7.84 10.97
N ALA A 37 -48.18 -6.84 11.44
CA ALA A 37 -49.35 -6.29 10.73
C ALA A 37 -49.03 -5.48 9.45
N ALA A 38 -47.77 -5.07 9.21
CA ALA A 38 -47.38 -4.33 8.01
C ALA A 38 -46.63 -5.23 6.98
N ALA A 39 -47.31 -6.27 6.50
CA ALA A 39 -46.76 -7.30 5.60
C ALA A 39 -46.12 -6.75 4.31
N THR A 40 -46.56 -5.59 3.81
CA THR A 40 -46.03 -4.96 2.59
C THR A 40 -44.61 -4.40 2.72
N LYS A 41 -44.10 -4.16 3.94
CA LYS A 41 -42.71 -3.69 4.15
C LYS A 41 -41.72 -4.82 4.47
N ALA A 42 -42.18 -6.08 4.58
CA ALA A 42 -41.34 -7.22 4.97
C ALA A 42 -40.15 -7.44 4.01
N GLY A 43 -40.38 -7.32 2.69
CA GLY A 43 -39.37 -7.68 1.69
C GLY A 43 -38.06 -6.87 1.74
N ILE A 44 -38.09 -5.60 2.19
CA ILE A 44 -36.85 -4.79 2.30
C ILE A 44 -36.01 -5.27 3.49
N TYR A 45 -36.64 -5.59 4.62
CA TYR A 45 -35.93 -6.09 5.80
C TYR A 45 -35.34 -7.48 5.54
N ASP A 46 -36.09 -8.36 4.87
CA ASP A 46 -35.61 -9.68 4.48
C ASP A 46 -34.41 -9.59 3.52
N ALA A 47 -34.43 -8.62 2.59
CA ALA A 47 -33.30 -8.35 1.72
C ALA A 47 -32.08 -7.85 2.51
N ILE A 48 -32.25 -6.90 3.44
CA ILE A 48 -31.16 -6.39 4.29
C ILE A 48 -30.56 -7.52 5.13
N ASP A 49 -31.39 -8.36 5.75
CA ASP A 49 -30.93 -9.52 6.53
C ASP A 49 -30.15 -10.50 5.65
N SER A 50 -30.64 -10.80 4.44
CA SER A 50 -29.99 -11.70 3.49
C SER A 50 -28.65 -11.16 3.01
N PHE A 51 -28.57 -9.87 2.66
CA PHE A 51 -27.31 -9.22 2.29
C PHE A 51 -26.35 -9.15 3.47
N GLY A 52 -26.84 -8.84 4.67
CA GLY A 52 -26.04 -8.81 5.89
C GLY A 52 -25.39 -10.17 6.17
N LEU A 53 -26.18 -11.25 6.06
CA LEU A 53 -25.70 -12.62 6.22
C LEU A 53 -24.70 -13.03 5.13
N PHE A 54 -24.97 -12.65 3.87
CA PHE A 54 -24.03 -12.88 2.77
C PHE A 54 -22.67 -12.21 3.04
N PHE A 55 -22.66 -10.92 3.40
CA PHE A 55 -21.42 -10.20 3.69
C PHE A 55 -20.71 -10.77 4.92
N PHE A 56 -21.44 -11.20 5.95
CA PHE A 56 -20.87 -11.88 7.11
C PHE A 56 -20.04 -13.11 6.69
N TYR A 57 -20.62 -14.05 5.93
CA TYR A 57 -19.90 -15.25 5.49
C TYR A 57 -18.81 -14.94 4.46
N PHE A 58 -19.09 -14.04 3.51
CA PHE A 58 -18.13 -13.66 2.49
C PHE A 58 -16.86 -13.02 3.10
N VAL A 59 -17.03 -12.11 4.06
CA VAL A 59 -15.93 -11.52 4.82
C VAL A 59 -15.16 -12.57 5.61
N GLY A 60 -15.86 -13.48 6.29
CA GLY A 60 -15.25 -14.59 7.03
C GLY A 60 -14.35 -15.48 6.16
N LEU A 61 -14.86 -15.94 5.01
CA LEU A 61 -14.10 -16.77 4.07
C LEU A 61 -12.93 -16.01 3.43
N LEU A 62 -13.14 -14.75 3.05
CA LEU A 62 -12.11 -13.94 2.41
C LEU A 62 -10.99 -13.58 3.40
N ALA A 63 -11.34 -13.25 4.66
CA ALA A 63 -10.37 -13.03 5.72
C ALA A 63 -9.60 -14.31 6.05
N LEU A 64 -10.27 -15.46 6.13
CA LEU A 64 -9.62 -16.77 6.34
C LEU A 64 -8.58 -17.05 5.26
N GLY A 65 -8.96 -16.90 3.98
CA GLY A 65 -8.05 -17.07 2.85
C GLY A 65 -6.86 -16.12 2.90
N LEU A 66 -7.09 -14.85 3.25
CA LEU A 66 -6.02 -13.84 3.38
C LEU A 66 -5.05 -14.13 4.53
N VAL A 67 -5.55 -14.54 5.71
CA VAL A 67 -4.68 -14.91 6.84
C VAL A 67 -3.87 -16.16 6.49
N ALA A 68 -4.52 -17.20 5.96
CA ALA A 68 -3.84 -18.43 5.56
C ALA A 68 -2.75 -18.17 4.51
N TRP A 69 -3.08 -17.41 3.45
CA TRP A 69 -2.11 -17.03 2.43
C TRP A 69 -1.00 -16.14 3.00
N GLY A 70 -1.33 -15.16 3.83
CA GLY A 70 -0.37 -14.27 4.48
C GLY A 70 0.64 -15.02 5.35
N VAL A 71 0.18 -16.00 6.12
CA VAL A 71 1.04 -16.91 6.91
C VAL A 71 1.96 -17.70 5.98
N VAL A 72 1.43 -18.32 4.91
CA VAL A 72 2.24 -19.09 3.95
C VAL A 72 3.30 -18.23 3.28
N VAL A 73 2.95 -17.02 2.83
CA VAL A 73 3.88 -16.08 2.19
C VAL A 73 5.00 -15.71 3.14
N LEU A 74 4.69 -15.33 4.39
CA LEU A 74 5.71 -14.96 5.37
C LEU A 74 6.61 -16.14 5.77
N ILE A 75 6.07 -17.36 5.82
CA ILE A 75 6.88 -18.57 6.09
C ILE A 75 7.80 -18.91 4.91
N ARG A 76 7.34 -18.71 3.67
CA ARG A 76 8.13 -19.01 2.47
C ARG A 76 9.20 -17.97 2.20
N ASP A 77 8.96 -16.71 2.53
CA ASP A 77 9.90 -15.63 2.30
C ASP A 77 11.02 -15.61 3.35
N ARG A 78 12.15 -16.24 3.00
CA ARG A 78 13.36 -16.31 3.83
C ARG A 78 14.02 -14.95 4.06
N LYS A 79 13.76 -13.97 3.20
CA LYS A 79 14.33 -12.62 3.33
C LYS A 79 13.63 -11.85 4.44
N LEU A 80 12.31 -12.07 4.60
CA LEU A 80 11.51 -11.39 5.61
C LEU A 80 11.66 -12.01 7.00
N LEU A 81 11.67 -13.35 7.11
CA LEU A 81 11.67 -14.05 8.39
C LEU A 81 12.82 -15.08 8.56
N ASP A 82 13.54 -14.97 9.68
CA ASP A 82 14.46 -15.98 10.24
C ASP A 82 13.73 -17.30 10.56
N ILE A 83 14.49 -18.39 10.70
CA ILE A 83 13.94 -19.74 10.91
C ILE A 83 13.04 -19.77 12.15
N ALA A 84 13.49 -19.20 13.27
CA ALA A 84 12.74 -19.21 14.53
C ALA A 84 11.38 -18.51 14.41
N SER A 85 11.32 -17.32 13.80
CA SER A 85 10.06 -16.58 13.61
C SER A 85 9.11 -17.33 12.68
N ARG A 86 9.63 -17.99 11.65
CA ARG A 86 8.82 -18.82 10.75
C ARG A 86 8.22 -20.01 11.46
N THR A 87 9.00 -20.69 12.30
CA THR A 87 8.51 -21.81 13.11
C THR A 87 7.42 -21.35 14.08
N VAL A 88 7.65 -20.25 14.79
CA VAL A 88 6.65 -19.67 15.71
C VAL A 88 5.36 -19.30 14.97
N LEU A 89 5.46 -18.60 13.83
CA LEU A 89 4.30 -18.23 13.02
C LEU A 89 3.57 -19.45 12.44
N ALA A 90 4.31 -20.48 12.02
CA ALA A 90 3.73 -21.73 11.52
C ALA A 90 2.93 -22.46 12.58
N ILE A 91 3.49 -22.60 13.79
CA ILE A 91 2.81 -23.25 14.92
C ILE A 91 1.57 -22.44 15.32
N ALA A 92 1.72 -21.13 15.51
CA ALA A 92 0.60 -20.27 15.90
C ALA A 92 -0.51 -20.28 14.83
N GLY A 93 -0.15 -20.22 13.55
CA GLY A 93 -1.08 -20.31 12.44
C GLY A 93 -1.78 -21.66 12.36
N ALA A 94 -1.06 -22.77 12.58
CA ALA A 94 -1.62 -24.13 12.59
C ALA A 94 -2.60 -24.38 13.74
N LEU A 95 -2.45 -23.68 14.87
CA LEU A 95 -3.40 -23.72 15.99
C LEU A 95 -4.63 -22.85 15.72
N PHE A 96 -4.42 -21.63 15.21
CA PHE A 96 -5.48 -20.64 15.05
C PHE A 96 -6.39 -20.91 13.84
N LEU A 97 -5.81 -21.14 12.65
CA LEU A 97 -6.56 -21.20 11.40
C LEU A 97 -7.63 -22.31 11.36
N PRO A 98 -7.37 -23.55 11.79
CA PRO A 98 -8.39 -24.60 11.78
C PRO A 98 -9.56 -24.29 12.71
N LEU A 99 -9.30 -23.74 13.90
CA LEU A 99 -10.35 -23.35 14.84
C LEU A 99 -11.17 -22.17 14.32
N ALA A 100 -10.50 -21.19 13.72
CA ALA A 100 -11.18 -20.06 13.10
C ALA A 100 -12.04 -20.49 11.91
N ALA A 101 -11.53 -21.40 11.07
CA ALA A 101 -12.27 -21.99 9.95
C ALA A 101 -13.50 -22.78 10.44
N LEU A 102 -13.33 -23.61 11.47
CA LEU A 102 -14.44 -24.34 12.09
C LEU A 102 -15.51 -23.38 12.62
N GLY A 103 -15.10 -22.30 13.30
CA GLY A 103 -16.01 -21.27 13.79
C GLY A 103 -16.73 -20.46 12.71
N GLN A 104 -16.24 -20.44 11.47
CA GLN A 104 -16.98 -19.84 10.35
C GLN A 104 -18.15 -20.72 9.88
N VAL A 105 -17.99 -22.04 9.99
CA VAL A 105 -18.95 -23.01 9.43
C VAL A 105 -19.99 -23.40 10.47
N ILE A 106 -19.57 -23.58 11.72
CA ILE A 106 -20.43 -24.01 12.81
C ILE A 106 -20.31 -23.08 14.02
N GLN A 107 -21.41 -22.97 14.77
CA GLN A 107 -21.34 -22.36 16.10
C GLN A 107 -20.50 -23.27 17.00
N LEU A 108 -19.36 -22.75 17.47
CA LEU A 108 -18.44 -23.52 18.30
C LEU A 108 -19.11 -23.88 19.63
N PRO A 109 -19.01 -25.14 20.08
CA PRO A 109 -19.42 -25.52 21.43
C PRO A 109 -18.69 -24.68 22.48
N ALA A 110 -19.34 -24.44 23.63
CA ALA A 110 -18.76 -23.65 24.72
C ALA A 110 -17.41 -24.20 25.22
N ALA A 111 -17.17 -25.51 25.09
CA ALA A 111 -15.88 -26.13 25.41
C ALA A 111 -14.76 -25.79 24.41
N VAL A 112 -15.10 -25.45 23.17
CA VAL A 112 -14.13 -25.18 22.08
C VAL A 112 -13.84 -23.69 21.94
N ALA A 113 -14.80 -22.82 22.25
CA ALA A 113 -14.63 -21.36 22.15
C ALA A 113 -13.38 -20.81 22.89
N PRO A 114 -13.02 -21.27 24.11
CA PRO A 114 -11.82 -20.80 24.80
C PRO A 114 -10.53 -21.17 24.06
N HIS A 115 -10.51 -22.28 23.33
CA HIS A 115 -9.36 -22.68 22.53
C HIS A 115 -9.16 -21.76 21.34
N LEU A 116 -10.24 -21.31 20.68
CA LEU A 116 -10.14 -20.30 19.62
C LEU A 116 -9.58 -18.99 20.16
N ASN A 117 -10.10 -18.51 21.30
CA ASN A 117 -9.64 -17.27 21.95
C ASN A 117 -8.17 -17.36 22.35
N THR A 118 -7.76 -18.49 22.93
CA THR A 118 -6.37 -18.75 23.31
C THR A 118 -5.46 -18.80 22.08
N ALA A 119 -5.85 -19.55 21.05
CA ALA A 119 -5.07 -19.67 19.81
C ALA A 119 -4.91 -18.31 19.11
N PHE A 120 -5.96 -17.49 19.08
CA PHE A 120 -5.89 -16.11 18.59
C PHE A 120 -4.92 -15.26 19.43
N GLY A 121 -5.01 -15.30 20.76
CA GLY A 121 -4.08 -14.60 21.64
C GLY A 121 -2.61 -15.00 21.41
N VAL A 122 -2.35 -16.31 21.28
CA VAL A 122 -1.02 -16.85 20.94
C VAL A 122 -0.56 -16.36 19.56
N PHE A 123 -1.46 -16.29 18.57
CA PHE A 123 -1.16 -15.77 17.24
C PHE A 123 -0.75 -14.30 17.28
N ILE A 124 -1.54 -13.44 17.96
CA ILE A 124 -1.23 -12.01 18.11
C ILE A 124 0.08 -11.79 18.89
N ALA A 125 0.27 -12.50 20.00
CA ALA A 125 1.50 -12.43 20.79
C ALA A 125 2.73 -12.88 19.96
N SER A 126 2.57 -13.90 19.12
CA SER A 126 3.62 -14.36 18.20
C SER A 126 4.00 -13.26 17.19
N LEU A 127 3.02 -12.57 16.59
CA LEU A 127 3.29 -11.44 15.71
C LEU A 127 4.05 -10.32 16.42
N VAL A 128 3.72 -10.03 17.69
CA VAL A 128 4.45 -9.06 18.51
C VAL A 128 5.90 -9.50 18.74
N VAL A 129 6.14 -10.76 19.12
CA VAL A 129 7.49 -11.28 19.33
C VAL A 129 8.31 -11.21 18.04
N ILE A 130 7.72 -11.58 16.89
CA ILE A 130 8.37 -11.48 15.58
C ILE A 130 8.72 -10.02 15.27
N THR A 131 7.79 -9.10 15.50
CA THR A 131 7.98 -7.65 15.32
C THR A 131 9.16 -7.12 16.14
N LEU A 132 9.24 -7.50 17.42
CA LEU A 132 10.30 -7.05 18.32
C LEU A 132 11.69 -7.57 17.91
N ARG A 133 11.76 -8.79 17.37
CA ARG A 133 13.01 -9.43 16.92
C ARG A 133 13.54 -8.91 15.59
N ARG A 134 12.73 -8.21 14.79
CA ARG A 134 13.13 -7.75 13.45
C ARG A 134 13.86 -6.42 13.48
N ASN A 135 14.70 -6.20 12.47
CA ASN A 135 15.21 -4.87 12.17
C ASN A 135 14.10 -4.08 11.46
N ILE A 136 13.23 -3.47 12.26
CA ILE A 136 12.22 -2.52 11.80
C ILE A 136 12.31 -1.29 12.69
N SER A 137 11.90 -0.13 12.17
CA SER A 137 11.93 1.10 12.95
C SER A 137 11.22 0.95 14.31
N LEU A 138 11.81 1.55 15.35
CA LEU A 138 11.26 1.52 16.71
C LEU A 138 9.80 2.03 16.75
N ARG A 139 9.46 2.97 15.87
CA ARG A 139 8.10 3.52 15.73
C ARG A 139 7.09 2.45 15.32
N HIS A 140 7.42 1.64 14.31
CA HIS A 140 6.57 0.52 13.91
C HIS A 140 6.48 -0.54 15.01
N LYS A 141 7.57 -0.83 15.74
CA LYS A 141 7.53 -1.75 16.89
C LYS A 141 6.54 -1.28 17.95
N ILE A 142 6.68 -0.02 18.38
CA ILE A 142 5.80 0.57 19.40
C ILE A 142 4.36 0.56 18.90
N GLY A 143 4.11 0.98 17.66
CA GLY A 143 2.76 0.99 17.09
C GLY A 143 2.10 -0.38 17.05
N ILE A 144 2.82 -1.41 16.59
CA ILE A 144 2.30 -2.78 16.53
C ILE A 144 2.07 -3.35 17.94
N VAL A 145 3.00 -3.15 18.88
CA VAL A 145 2.82 -3.56 20.29
C VAL A 145 1.61 -2.88 20.90
N TYR A 146 1.47 -1.57 20.66
CA TYR A 146 0.39 -0.77 21.21
C TYR A 146 -0.97 -1.20 20.66
N LEU A 147 -1.08 -1.52 19.36
CA LEU A 147 -2.30 -2.06 18.77
C LEU A 147 -2.60 -3.50 19.21
N ALA A 148 -1.58 -4.30 19.49
CA ALA A 148 -1.75 -5.67 19.98
C ALA A 148 -2.19 -5.74 21.44
N ALA A 149 -1.73 -4.81 22.28
CA ALA A 149 -2.01 -4.80 23.71
C ALA A 149 -3.51 -4.86 24.08
N PRO A 150 -4.41 -3.99 23.55
CA PRO A 150 -5.83 -4.07 23.87
C PRO A 150 -6.46 -5.39 23.40
N LEU A 151 -5.99 -5.97 22.30
CA LEU A 151 -6.47 -7.27 21.81
C LEU A 151 -6.10 -8.40 22.79
N LEU A 152 -4.89 -8.38 23.33
CA LEU A 152 -4.43 -9.36 24.32
C LEU A 152 -5.15 -9.20 25.67
N LEU A 153 -5.41 -7.97 26.11
CA LEU A 153 -6.23 -7.69 27.29
C LEU A 153 -7.66 -8.19 27.10
N HIS A 154 -8.23 -8.00 25.91
CA HIS A 154 -9.56 -8.50 25.57
C HIS A 154 -9.61 -10.03 25.57
N VAL A 155 -8.60 -10.71 25.00
CA VAL A 155 -8.50 -12.17 25.06
C VAL A 155 -8.40 -12.66 26.50
N TYR A 156 -7.60 -12.01 27.33
CA TYR A 156 -7.51 -12.34 28.76
C TYR A 156 -8.89 -12.22 29.44
N TRP A 157 -9.61 -11.12 29.21
CA TRP A 157 -10.97 -10.94 29.72
C TRP A 157 -11.91 -12.07 29.26
N LEU A 158 -11.94 -12.40 27.96
CA LEU A 158 -12.75 -13.52 27.44
C LEU A 158 -12.42 -14.85 28.12
N LEU A 159 -11.14 -15.15 28.32
CA LEU A 159 -10.71 -16.39 28.97
C LEU A 159 -11.15 -16.46 30.43
N THR A 160 -11.11 -15.36 31.17
CA THR A 160 -11.60 -15.34 32.57
C THR A 160 -13.12 -15.53 32.67
N GLN A 161 -13.89 -15.12 31.65
CA GLN A 161 -15.34 -15.35 31.59
C GLN A 161 -15.69 -16.80 31.25
N GLN A 162 -14.84 -17.47 30.45
CA GLN A 162 -15.13 -18.82 29.96
C GLN A 162 -14.48 -19.94 30.78
N ILE A 163 -13.35 -19.64 31.46
CA ILE A 163 -12.59 -20.61 32.24
C ILE A 163 -12.54 -20.12 33.69
N THR A 164 -13.48 -20.59 34.51
CA THR A 164 -13.61 -20.19 35.92
C THR A 164 -12.34 -20.41 36.74
N ALA A 165 -11.52 -21.40 36.37
CA ALA A 165 -10.24 -21.68 37.04
C ALA A 165 -9.18 -20.57 36.90
N ILE A 166 -9.30 -19.70 35.89
CA ILE A 166 -8.37 -18.57 35.65
C ILE A 166 -8.95 -17.26 36.21
N ALA A 167 -10.25 -17.22 36.53
CA ALA A 167 -10.90 -16.04 37.05
C ALA A 167 -10.28 -15.65 38.42
N PRO A 168 -9.84 -14.39 38.59
CA PRO A 168 -9.31 -13.95 39.87
C PRO A 168 -10.42 -13.93 40.94
N VAL A 169 -10.08 -14.32 42.17
CA VAL A 169 -10.99 -14.38 43.32
C VAL A 169 -10.60 -13.33 44.37
N GLY A 170 -11.54 -12.91 45.21
CA GLY A 170 -11.32 -11.99 46.33
C GLY A 170 -11.11 -10.54 45.87
N ALA A 171 -10.08 -9.87 46.40
CA ALA A 171 -9.82 -8.45 46.14
C ALA A 171 -9.46 -8.11 44.68
N ARG A 172 -9.31 -9.11 43.81
CA ARG A 172 -9.02 -8.95 42.37
C ARG A 172 -10.17 -9.40 41.48
N ALA A 173 -11.34 -9.71 42.02
CA ALA A 173 -12.47 -10.22 41.24
C ALA A 173 -12.92 -9.26 40.12
N ASP A 174 -12.66 -7.96 40.26
CA ASP A 174 -12.97 -6.92 39.28
C ASP A 174 -11.84 -6.64 38.27
N LEU A 175 -10.67 -7.27 38.43
CA LEU A 175 -9.52 -7.07 37.57
C LEU A 175 -9.82 -7.29 36.08
N PRO A 176 -10.54 -8.36 35.65
CA PRO A 176 -10.79 -8.57 34.24
C PRO A 176 -11.61 -7.44 33.61
N SER A 177 -12.64 -6.95 34.30
CA SER A 177 -13.47 -5.84 33.83
C SER A 177 -12.66 -4.55 33.71
N ARG A 178 -11.81 -4.23 34.71
CA ARG A 178 -10.90 -3.08 34.64
C ARG A 178 -9.92 -3.20 33.48
N LEU A 179 -9.37 -4.39 33.21
CA LEU A 179 -8.46 -4.60 32.09
C LEU A 179 -9.16 -4.47 30.74
N PHE A 180 -10.42 -4.88 30.64
CA PHE A 180 -11.25 -4.65 29.46
C PHE A 180 -11.46 -3.14 29.22
N GLU A 181 -11.82 -2.38 30.25
CA GLU A 181 -11.97 -0.91 30.18
C GLU A 181 -10.66 -0.22 29.77
N ILE A 182 -9.53 -0.64 30.35
CA ILE A 182 -8.20 -0.15 29.95
C ILE A 182 -7.94 -0.47 28.47
N GLY A 183 -8.24 -1.68 28.02
CA GLY A 183 -8.12 -2.08 26.63
C GLY A 183 -8.95 -1.20 25.70
N GLU A 184 -10.18 -0.88 26.08
CA GLU A 184 -11.07 0.00 25.32
C GLU A 184 -10.47 1.42 25.19
N HIS A 185 -9.96 1.98 26.28
CA HIS A 185 -9.26 3.27 26.26
C HIS A 185 -7.98 3.25 25.41
N MET A 186 -7.23 2.15 25.46
CA MET A 186 -6.06 1.95 24.60
C MET A 186 -6.42 1.92 23.12
N VAL A 187 -7.59 1.42 22.72
CA VAL A 187 -8.02 1.49 21.31
C VAL A 187 -8.20 2.93 20.85
N ILE A 188 -8.82 3.79 21.67
CA ILE A 188 -9.05 5.20 21.35
C ILE A 188 -7.72 5.96 21.27
N VAL A 189 -6.85 5.78 22.25
CA VAL A 189 -5.52 6.38 22.22
C VAL A 189 -4.73 5.84 21.03
N GLY A 190 -4.83 4.55 20.74
CA GLY A 190 -4.17 3.86 19.62
C GLY A 190 -4.57 4.43 18.26
N ALA A 191 -5.86 4.70 18.08
CA ALA A 191 -6.39 5.36 16.90
C ALA A 191 -5.81 6.77 16.72
N PHE A 192 -5.67 7.54 17.82
CA PHE A 192 -5.02 8.85 17.80
C PHE A 192 -3.52 8.75 17.46
N VAL A 193 -2.78 7.85 18.13
CA VAL A 193 -1.33 7.77 17.99
C VAL A 193 -0.87 6.99 16.76
N ALA A 194 -1.77 6.32 16.03
CA ALA A 194 -1.47 5.61 14.79
C ALA A 194 -0.72 6.50 13.79
N PHE A 195 -1.05 7.79 13.73
CA PHE A 195 -0.34 8.78 12.93
C PHE A 195 1.16 8.83 13.28
N PHE A 196 1.49 8.91 14.57
CA PHE A 196 2.87 9.01 15.04
C PHE A 196 3.67 7.72 14.91
N PHE A 197 3.01 6.57 14.72
CA PHE A 197 3.70 5.30 14.56
C PHE A 197 3.86 4.86 13.10
N PHE A 198 2.87 5.12 12.25
CA PHE A 198 2.82 4.59 10.89
C PHE A 198 3.00 5.64 9.78
N ALA A 199 2.89 6.94 10.07
CA ALA A 199 3.20 7.97 9.07
C ALA A 199 4.72 8.13 8.90
N PRO A 200 5.31 8.11 7.70
CA PRO A 200 6.72 8.49 7.54
C PRO A 200 6.90 9.99 7.79
N LEU A 201 7.66 10.31 8.84
CA LEU A 201 7.84 11.70 9.30
C LEU A 201 8.53 12.59 8.26
N ALA A 202 9.43 12.01 7.45
CA ALA A 202 10.07 12.73 6.35
C ALA A 202 9.07 13.29 5.33
N ARG A 203 7.84 12.76 5.31
CA ARG A 203 6.78 13.13 4.37
C ARG A 203 5.47 13.47 5.08
N VAL A 204 5.52 13.99 6.33
CA VAL A 204 4.32 14.40 7.08
C VAL A 204 3.43 15.35 6.27
N ARG A 205 4.04 16.29 5.53
CA ARG A 205 3.30 17.25 4.69
C ARG A 205 2.35 16.57 3.70
N SER A 206 2.69 15.38 3.22
CA SER A 206 1.85 14.67 2.26
C SER A 206 0.56 14.09 2.89
N PHE A 207 0.50 13.90 4.21
CA PHE A 207 -0.75 13.50 4.87
C PHE A 207 -1.76 14.64 4.90
N PHE A 208 -1.29 15.88 4.83
CA PHE A 208 -2.13 17.08 4.74
C PHE A 208 -2.44 17.47 3.30
N GLU A 209 -2.23 16.56 2.34
CA GLU A 209 -2.76 16.73 1.00
C GLU A 209 -4.30 16.83 1.03
N PRO A 210 -4.91 17.51 0.04
CA PRO A 210 -6.34 17.82 0.08
C PRO A 210 -7.24 16.58 0.21
N ILE A 211 -6.84 15.44 -0.37
CA ILE A 211 -7.68 14.23 -0.39
C ILE A 211 -7.74 13.56 0.99
N PRO A 212 -6.63 13.11 1.62
CA PRO A 212 -6.69 12.53 2.98
C PRO A 212 -7.34 13.46 4.00
N LEU A 213 -7.00 14.76 3.95
CA LEU A 213 -7.55 15.76 4.86
C LEU A 213 -9.06 15.92 4.69
N ALA A 214 -9.53 16.07 3.44
CA ALA A 214 -10.97 16.19 3.17
C ALA A 214 -11.74 14.95 3.64
N VAL A 215 -11.21 13.74 3.40
CA VAL A 215 -11.87 12.50 3.84
C VAL A 215 -11.93 12.44 5.37
N ALA A 216 -10.85 12.79 6.08
CA ALA A 216 -10.83 12.83 7.54
C ALA A 216 -11.84 13.85 8.10
N ILE A 217 -11.89 15.07 7.54
CA ILE A 217 -12.85 16.10 7.94
C ILE A 217 -14.30 15.64 7.69
N ILE A 218 -14.58 15.08 6.51
CA ILE A 218 -15.94 14.64 6.15
C ILE A 218 -16.41 13.51 7.06
N ILE A 219 -15.58 12.48 7.27
CA ILE A 219 -15.95 11.32 8.09
C ILE A 219 -16.13 11.75 9.55
N THR A 220 -15.16 12.45 10.14
CA THR A 220 -15.26 12.89 11.54
C THR A 220 -16.39 13.90 11.73
N GLY A 221 -16.58 14.84 10.80
CA GLY A 221 -17.67 15.82 10.85
C GLY A 221 -19.05 15.15 10.75
N ALA A 222 -19.21 14.16 9.88
CA ALA A 222 -20.45 13.40 9.75
C ALA A 222 -20.76 12.59 11.03
N VAL A 223 -19.76 11.90 11.59
CA VAL A 223 -19.92 11.14 12.84
C VAL A 223 -20.19 12.07 14.03
N GLY A 224 -19.49 13.19 14.13
CA GLY A 224 -19.72 14.20 15.17
C GLY A 224 -21.10 14.82 15.07
N ALA A 225 -21.55 15.21 13.87
CA ALA A 225 -22.90 15.71 13.66
C ALA A 225 -23.97 14.65 14.00
N PHE A 226 -23.73 13.38 13.64
CA PHE A 226 -24.64 12.29 13.98
C PHE A 226 -24.73 12.05 15.49
N ALA A 227 -23.60 12.07 16.21
CA ALA A 227 -23.54 11.95 17.65
C ALA A 227 -24.25 13.12 18.36
N GLN A 228 -24.06 14.35 17.88
CA GLN A 228 -24.73 15.53 18.43
C GLN A 228 -26.25 15.51 18.20
N LEU A 229 -26.70 15.11 17.01
CA LEU A 229 -28.12 15.13 16.66
C LEU A 229 -28.89 13.92 17.20
N ARG A 230 -28.23 12.77 17.34
CA ARG A 230 -28.86 11.47 17.66
C ARG A 230 -27.99 10.62 18.59
N TYR A 231 -27.49 11.22 19.67
CA TYR A 231 -26.55 10.58 20.60
C TYR A 231 -26.92 9.13 21.01
N PRO A 232 -28.16 8.80 21.44
CA PRO A 232 -28.49 7.43 21.83
C PRO A 232 -28.31 6.41 20.70
N VAL A 233 -28.66 6.79 19.47
CA VAL A 233 -28.51 5.93 18.28
C VAL A 233 -27.04 5.82 17.89
N ALA A 234 -26.28 6.93 17.97
CA ALA A 234 -24.85 6.93 17.70
C ALA A 234 -24.05 6.07 18.68
N ALA A 235 -24.38 6.15 19.99
CA ALA A 235 -23.77 5.32 21.01
C ALA A 235 -24.08 3.83 20.79
N GLN A 236 -25.32 3.48 20.45
CA GLN A 236 -25.67 2.10 20.11
C GLN A 236 -24.97 1.63 18.81
N ALA A 237 -24.84 2.51 17.80
CA ALA A 237 -24.12 2.20 16.56
C ALA A 237 -22.64 1.92 16.83
N ALA A 238 -21.98 2.74 17.66
CA ALA A 238 -20.59 2.54 18.06
C ALA A 238 -20.42 1.23 18.85
N TYR A 239 -21.34 0.96 19.78
CA TYR A 239 -21.31 -0.26 20.58
C TYR A 239 -21.53 -1.52 19.73
N TYR A 240 -22.57 -1.56 18.89
CA TYR A 240 -22.87 -2.74 18.08
C TYR A 240 -21.91 -2.92 16.90
N GLY A 241 -21.47 -1.82 16.28
CA GLY A 241 -20.57 -1.86 15.14
C GLY A 241 -19.14 -2.18 15.55
N LEU A 242 -18.59 -1.37 16.45
CA LEU A 242 -17.18 -1.36 16.81
C LEU A 242 -16.90 -1.93 18.20
N GLY A 243 -17.92 -2.17 19.02
CA GLY A 243 -17.71 -2.63 20.40
C GLY A 243 -17.14 -1.55 21.32
N ILE A 244 -17.37 -0.28 21.00
CA ILE A 244 -16.87 0.87 21.77
C ILE A 244 -18.06 1.59 22.40
N ASN A 245 -17.96 1.86 23.70
CA ASN A 245 -18.89 2.67 24.46
C ASN A 245 -18.60 4.15 24.18
N LEU A 246 -19.51 4.80 23.44
CA LEU A 246 -19.41 6.24 23.26
C LEU A 246 -19.75 6.93 24.60
N PRO A 247 -18.88 7.79 25.14
CA PRO A 247 -19.17 8.53 26.37
C PRO A 247 -20.22 9.61 26.11
N ALA A 248 -20.96 9.99 27.17
CA ALA A 248 -21.92 11.09 27.11
C ALA A 248 -21.25 12.38 26.59
N PRO A 249 -22.00 13.30 25.97
CA PRO A 249 -21.44 14.51 25.38
C PRO A 249 -20.58 15.28 26.38
N SER A 250 -19.27 15.21 26.17
CA SER A 250 -18.25 15.62 27.13
C SER A 250 -16.90 15.79 26.41
N PHE A 251 -15.88 16.22 27.15
CA PHE A 251 -14.51 16.26 26.65
C PHE A 251 -14.03 14.88 26.13
N GLN A 252 -14.53 13.77 26.70
CA GLN A 252 -14.17 12.44 26.22
C GLN A 252 -14.73 12.16 24.82
N GLU A 253 -15.92 12.65 24.47
CA GLU A 253 -16.46 12.55 23.12
C GLU A 253 -15.55 13.28 22.11
N ALA A 254 -15.06 14.47 22.48
CA ALA A 254 -14.11 15.22 21.65
C ALA A 254 -12.81 14.44 21.42
N LEU A 255 -12.31 13.71 22.43
CA LEU A 255 -11.15 12.82 22.27
C LEU A 255 -11.42 11.65 21.31
N HIS A 256 -12.64 11.08 21.32
CA HIS A 256 -13.02 10.04 20.36
C HIS A 256 -13.09 10.58 18.93
N LEU A 257 -13.65 11.78 18.74
CA LEU A 257 -13.70 12.43 17.42
C LEU A 257 -12.30 12.81 16.93
N ALA A 258 -11.42 13.27 17.82
CA ALA A 258 -10.02 13.52 17.50
C ALA A 258 -9.31 12.22 17.11
N ALA A 259 -9.50 11.13 17.86
CA ALA A 259 -8.95 9.82 17.53
C ALA A 259 -9.44 9.33 16.16
N LEU A 260 -10.74 9.46 15.87
CA LEU A 260 -11.32 9.14 14.56
C LEU A 260 -10.71 9.98 13.43
N PHE A 261 -10.52 11.28 13.66
CA PHE A 261 -9.90 12.18 12.69
C PHE A 261 -8.47 11.75 12.35
N TRP A 262 -7.62 11.59 13.37
CA TRP A 262 -6.22 11.21 13.17
C TRP A 262 -6.08 9.80 12.59
N PHE A 263 -6.93 8.87 13.00
CA PHE A 263 -6.99 7.54 12.41
C PHE A 263 -7.35 7.60 10.92
N THR A 264 -8.42 8.31 10.57
CA THR A 264 -8.90 8.44 9.19
C THR A 264 -7.87 9.14 8.31
N LEU A 265 -7.25 10.21 8.81
CA LEU A 265 -6.16 10.91 8.14
C LEU A 265 -4.97 9.98 7.87
N THR A 266 -4.59 9.18 8.87
CA THR A 266 -3.50 8.21 8.75
C THR A 266 -3.82 7.13 7.72
N ALA A 267 -4.98 6.49 7.83
CA ALA A 267 -5.39 5.42 6.91
C ALA A 267 -5.49 5.91 5.47
N THR A 268 -6.14 7.06 5.24
CA THR A 268 -6.32 7.63 3.89
C THR A 268 -5.02 8.17 3.30
N GLY A 269 -4.16 8.75 4.12
CA GLY A 269 -2.80 9.14 3.72
C GLY A 269 -1.97 7.95 3.30
N LEU A 270 -2.05 6.83 4.03
CA LEU A 270 -1.40 5.57 3.66
C LEU A 270 -2.01 4.93 2.39
N PHE A 271 -3.33 5.00 2.20
CA PHE A 271 -4.00 4.48 0.99
C PHE A 271 -3.63 5.24 -0.28
N SER A 272 -3.45 6.55 -0.16
CA SER A 272 -3.06 7.41 -1.27
C SER A 272 -1.67 7.05 -1.81
N ARG A 273 -0.91 6.27 -1.03
CA ARG A 273 0.44 5.84 -1.38
C ARG A 273 0.46 4.43 -1.94
N GLY A 274 1.56 4.08 -2.59
CA GLY A 274 1.79 2.75 -3.18
C GLY A 274 2.49 1.80 -2.22
N GLY A 275 2.72 0.57 -2.68
CA GLY A 275 3.66 -0.36 -2.02
C GLY A 275 3.30 -0.73 -0.58
N ALA A 276 4.34 -0.79 0.26
CA ALA A 276 4.27 -1.25 1.65
C ALA A 276 3.33 -0.41 2.52
N GLU A 277 3.34 0.91 2.34
CA GLU A 277 2.56 1.86 3.14
C GLU A 277 1.06 1.69 2.92
N ARG A 278 0.63 1.37 1.69
CA ARG A 278 -0.77 1.04 1.42
C ARG A 278 -1.21 -0.20 2.21
N GLY A 279 -0.31 -1.18 2.34
CA GLY A 279 -0.51 -2.37 3.18
C GLY A 279 -0.72 -2.01 4.65
N LEU A 280 0.06 -1.06 5.19
CA LEU A 280 -0.14 -0.54 6.54
C LEU A 280 -1.53 0.11 6.70
N GLY A 281 -1.95 0.92 5.72
CA GLY A 281 -3.28 1.53 5.71
C GLY A 281 -4.41 0.50 5.76
N TYR A 282 -4.32 -0.57 4.94
CA TYR A 282 -5.31 -1.65 4.99
C TYR A 282 -5.27 -2.40 6.32
N GLY A 283 -4.06 -2.61 6.86
CA GLY A 283 -3.87 -3.24 8.16
C GLY A 283 -4.61 -2.50 9.28
N LEU A 284 -4.44 -1.17 9.36
CA LEU A 284 -5.12 -0.31 10.32
C LEU A 284 -6.65 -0.38 10.16
N VAL A 285 -7.15 -0.24 8.94
CA VAL A 285 -8.60 -0.24 8.70
C VAL A 285 -9.24 -1.58 9.03
N LEU A 286 -8.60 -2.71 8.71
CA LEU A 286 -9.15 -4.02 9.05
C LEU A 286 -9.19 -4.27 10.56
N ILE A 287 -8.21 -3.76 11.32
CA ILE A 287 -8.23 -3.80 12.80
C ILE A 287 -9.36 -2.91 13.35
N ALA A 288 -9.57 -1.72 12.79
CA ALA A 288 -10.68 -0.86 13.22
C ALA A 288 -12.05 -1.49 12.89
N LEU A 289 -12.20 -2.05 11.68
CA LEU A 289 -13.45 -2.67 11.23
C LEU A 289 -13.74 -4.01 11.93
N SER A 290 -12.74 -4.70 12.49
CA SER A 290 -13.01 -5.89 13.31
C SER A 290 -13.80 -5.53 14.57
N GLY A 291 -13.58 -4.32 15.10
CA GLY A 291 -14.11 -3.87 16.39
C GLY A 291 -13.34 -4.47 17.58
N PHE A 292 -13.58 -3.93 18.76
CA PHE A 292 -12.93 -4.31 20.02
C PHE A 292 -13.59 -5.54 20.69
N GLN A 293 -14.88 -5.79 20.41
CA GLN A 293 -15.64 -6.85 21.07
C GLN A 293 -15.19 -8.28 20.73
N LEU A 294 -14.59 -8.51 19.54
CA LEU A 294 -14.05 -9.80 19.08
C LEU A 294 -14.88 -11.04 19.50
N GLN A 295 -16.19 -10.99 19.30
CA GLN A 295 -17.10 -12.08 19.70
C GLN A 295 -17.26 -13.14 18.60
N LEU A 296 -17.08 -12.73 17.34
CA LEU A 296 -17.41 -13.57 16.19
C LEU A 296 -16.12 -14.05 15.51
N PRO A 297 -16.07 -15.31 15.01
CA PRO A 297 -14.86 -15.88 14.42
C PRO A 297 -14.22 -15.04 13.31
N TYR A 298 -15.01 -14.33 12.50
CA TYR A 298 -14.47 -13.49 11.42
C TYR A 298 -13.83 -12.21 11.94
N GLN A 299 -14.23 -11.72 13.12
CA GLN A 299 -13.60 -10.55 13.76
C GLN A 299 -12.16 -10.90 14.14
N PHE A 300 -11.90 -12.08 14.72
CA PHE A 300 -10.53 -12.57 14.95
C PHE A 300 -9.72 -12.66 13.66
N LEU A 301 -10.32 -13.17 12.58
CA LEU A 301 -9.65 -13.26 11.28
C LEU A 301 -9.35 -11.88 10.68
N LEU A 302 -10.26 -10.91 10.78
CA LEU A 302 -10.05 -9.53 10.34
C LEU A 302 -8.92 -8.86 11.10
N THR A 303 -8.90 -9.00 12.43
CA THR A 303 -7.82 -8.47 13.26
C THR A 303 -6.49 -9.14 12.92
N ALA A 304 -6.47 -10.48 12.77
CA ALA A 304 -5.28 -11.22 12.38
C ALA A 304 -4.76 -10.81 10.99
N ALA A 305 -5.66 -10.63 10.01
CA ALA A 305 -5.32 -10.14 8.68
C ALA A 305 -4.72 -8.73 8.76
N GLY A 306 -5.34 -7.85 9.54
CA GLY A 306 -4.87 -6.50 9.75
C GLY A 306 -3.47 -6.46 10.39
N MET A 307 -3.24 -7.26 11.44
CA MET A 307 -1.93 -7.37 12.10
C MET A 307 -0.84 -7.97 11.20
N LEU A 308 -1.18 -8.96 10.38
CA LEU A 308 -0.26 -9.51 9.37
C LEU A 308 0.13 -8.46 8.31
N LEU A 309 -0.84 -7.65 7.85
CA LEU A 309 -0.58 -6.56 6.91
C LEU A 309 0.27 -5.46 7.53
N LEU A 310 0.06 -5.13 8.81
CA LEU A 310 0.91 -4.20 9.54
C LEU A 310 2.35 -4.70 9.64
N LEU A 311 2.55 -5.96 10.05
CA LEU A 311 3.88 -6.56 10.14
C LEU A 311 4.57 -6.58 8.77
N ARG A 312 3.87 -7.05 7.73
CA ARG A 312 4.42 -7.11 6.37
C ARG A 312 4.74 -5.73 5.82
N GLY A 313 3.85 -4.76 6.01
CA GLY A 313 4.05 -3.38 5.59
C GLY A 313 5.24 -2.73 6.32
N ALA A 314 5.40 -3.00 7.61
CA ALA A 314 6.54 -2.48 8.40
C ALA A 314 7.87 -3.08 7.93
N LEU A 315 7.91 -4.39 7.67
CA LEU A 315 9.10 -5.06 7.13
C LEU A 315 9.46 -4.55 5.73
N ALA A 316 8.47 -4.44 4.84
CA ALA A 316 8.70 -3.96 3.49
C ALA A 316 9.12 -2.47 3.47
N SER A 317 8.50 -1.63 4.31
CA SER A 317 8.86 -0.22 4.42
C SER A 317 10.29 -0.02 4.92
N GLU A 318 10.78 -0.87 5.84
CA GLU A 318 12.19 -0.80 6.27
C GLU A 318 13.12 -1.24 5.14
N SER A 319 12.80 -2.31 4.41
CA SER A 319 13.62 -2.73 3.27
C SER A 319 13.69 -1.67 2.17
N GLU A 320 12.57 -0.99 1.87
CA GLU A 320 12.53 0.12 0.92
C GLU A 320 13.38 1.30 1.41
N ARG A 321 13.38 1.56 2.73
CA ARG A 321 14.17 2.62 3.34
C ARG A 321 15.66 2.30 3.36
N GLU A 322 16.06 1.09 3.69
CA GLU A 322 17.46 0.65 3.65
C GLU A 322 18.03 0.78 2.24
N VAL A 323 17.24 0.38 1.22
CA VAL A 323 17.60 0.58 -0.20
C VAL A 323 17.75 2.06 -0.53
N GLU A 324 16.84 2.91 -0.07
CA GLU A 324 16.91 4.35 -0.30
C GLU A 324 18.10 5.01 0.42
N GLU A 325 18.38 4.62 1.67
CA GLU A 325 19.51 5.11 2.46
C GLU A 325 20.84 4.66 1.83
N GLN A 326 20.95 3.39 1.43
CA GLN A 326 22.11 2.88 0.67
C GLN A 326 22.32 3.67 -0.63
N ARG A 327 21.24 3.96 -1.37
CA ARG A 327 21.30 4.79 -2.58
C ARG A 327 21.69 6.24 -2.28
N SER A 328 21.28 6.80 -1.15
CA SER A 328 21.63 8.17 -0.77
C SER A 328 23.08 8.32 -0.28
N HIS A 329 23.64 7.25 0.31
CA HIS A 329 25.01 7.20 0.83
C HIS A 329 26.03 6.63 -0.15
N ALA A 330 25.59 5.97 -1.21
CA ALA A 330 26.49 5.55 -2.27
C ALA A 330 27.19 6.79 -2.86
N SER A 331 28.52 6.76 -2.85
CA SER A 331 29.34 7.78 -3.50
C SER A 331 28.96 7.86 -4.96
N ALA A 332 28.94 9.08 -5.52
CA ALA A 332 28.78 9.24 -6.96
C ALA A 332 29.79 8.36 -7.71
N PRO A 333 29.41 7.71 -8.83
CA PRO A 333 30.34 6.93 -9.61
C PRO A 333 31.51 7.81 -10.04
N LYS A 334 32.71 7.26 -10.04
CA LYS A 334 33.89 7.98 -10.52
C LYS A 334 33.70 8.34 -12.01
N PRO A 335 34.28 9.44 -12.50
CA PRO A 335 34.15 9.84 -13.91
C PRO A 335 34.47 8.72 -14.90
N GLU A 336 35.43 7.84 -14.59
CA GLU A 336 35.80 6.71 -15.44
C GLU A 336 34.73 5.61 -15.48
N GLN A 337 34.00 5.40 -14.38
CA GLN A 337 32.88 4.45 -14.33
C GLN A 337 31.71 4.96 -15.17
N TRP A 338 31.40 6.26 -15.06
CA TRP A 338 30.42 6.92 -15.93
C TRP A 338 30.80 6.82 -17.40
N LYS A 339 32.09 7.04 -17.72
CA LYS A 339 32.60 6.91 -19.08
C LYS A 339 32.38 5.49 -19.61
N ARG A 340 32.82 4.46 -18.88
CA ARG A 340 32.63 3.04 -19.28
C ARG A 340 31.16 2.64 -19.39
N TYR A 341 30.30 3.18 -18.55
CA TYR A 341 28.86 2.96 -18.64
C TYR A 341 28.31 3.54 -19.94
N LEU A 342 28.62 4.80 -20.24
CA LEU A 342 28.19 5.46 -21.46
C LEU A 342 28.79 4.81 -22.72
N GLU A 343 30.04 4.38 -22.66
CA GLU A 343 30.72 3.61 -23.72
C GLU A 343 30.09 2.22 -23.94
N ARG A 344 29.43 1.62 -22.94
CA ARG A 344 28.66 0.38 -23.11
C ARG A 344 27.25 0.63 -23.63
N VAL A 345 26.67 1.80 -23.30
CA VAL A 345 25.36 2.21 -23.84
C VAL A 345 25.46 2.52 -25.33
N ALA A 346 26.56 3.15 -25.77
CA ALA A 346 26.93 3.16 -27.18
C ALA A 346 27.44 1.77 -27.58
N GLU A 347 26.97 1.22 -28.70
CA GLU A 347 27.62 0.04 -29.29
C GLU A 347 29.01 0.43 -29.87
N PRO A 348 29.94 -0.53 -30.02
CA PRO A 348 31.35 -0.26 -30.28
C PRO A 348 31.72 0.41 -31.62
N ASP A 349 30.79 0.57 -32.56
CA ASP A 349 31.09 1.03 -33.92
C ASP A 349 31.08 2.56 -34.12
N ASP A 350 30.85 3.35 -33.06
CA ASP A 350 30.68 4.80 -33.14
C ASP A 350 31.85 5.62 -32.58
N ALA A 351 32.11 6.77 -33.19
CA ALA A 351 33.02 7.78 -32.65
C ALA A 351 32.43 8.39 -31.36
N ILE A 352 33.05 8.08 -30.22
CA ILE A 352 32.56 8.48 -28.89
C ILE A 352 33.29 9.72 -28.37
N GLU A 353 32.57 10.83 -28.21
CA GLU A 353 33.01 11.94 -27.34
C GLU A 353 32.24 11.86 -26.02
N ALA A 354 32.87 11.27 -25.00
CA ALA A 354 32.34 11.20 -23.64
C ALA A 354 32.94 12.31 -22.77
N VAL A 355 32.12 13.30 -22.43
CA VAL A 355 32.48 14.42 -21.56
C VAL A 355 31.76 14.27 -20.22
N VAL A 356 32.52 14.11 -19.14
CA VAL A 356 31.98 14.11 -17.78
C VAL A 356 32.32 15.43 -17.12
N LEU A 357 31.31 16.28 -16.92
CA LEU A 357 31.43 17.54 -16.19
C LEU A 357 31.00 17.31 -14.75
N GLN A 358 31.93 17.50 -13.82
CA GLN A 358 31.66 17.43 -12.39
C GLN A 358 31.45 18.84 -11.84
N ASN A 359 30.26 19.09 -11.27
CA ASN A 359 29.98 20.26 -10.45
C ASN A 359 29.87 19.80 -8.98
N GLU A 360 30.05 20.72 -8.02
CA GLU A 360 30.05 20.43 -6.57
C GLU A 360 28.82 19.64 -6.09
N ARG A 361 27.69 19.75 -6.80
CA ARG A 361 26.40 19.12 -6.44
C ARG A 361 25.81 18.17 -7.47
N SER A 362 26.42 18.06 -8.66
CA SER A 362 25.86 17.26 -9.74
C SER A 362 26.93 16.81 -10.73
N HIS A 363 26.84 15.56 -11.18
CA HIS A 363 27.62 15.02 -12.28
C HIS A 363 26.77 15.08 -13.54
N ILE A 364 27.27 15.76 -14.57
CA ILE A 364 26.66 15.77 -15.90
C ILE A 364 27.56 14.96 -16.80
N ALA A 365 27.11 13.76 -17.15
CA ALA A 365 27.80 12.92 -18.11
C ALA A 365 27.11 13.07 -19.47
N ARG A 366 27.89 13.43 -20.50
CA ARG A 366 27.40 13.57 -21.87
C ARG A 366 28.21 12.66 -22.78
N LEU A 367 27.52 11.86 -23.56
CA LEU A 367 28.08 11.02 -24.61
C LEU A 367 27.50 11.49 -25.93
N ARG A 368 28.36 11.67 -26.93
CA ARG A 368 27.98 11.76 -28.34
C ARG A 368 28.48 10.53 -29.07
N ALA A 369 27.61 9.90 -29.84
CA ALA A 369 27.85 8.74 -30.70
C ALA A 369 27.04 8.90 -32.01
N THR A 370 27.11 7.94 -32.94
CA THR A 370 26.47 8.03 -34.26
C THR A 370 25.68 6.75 -34.59
N ARG A 371 24.43 6.64 -34.14
CA ARG A 371 23.63 5.44 -34.40
C ARG A 371 22.93 5.52 -35.76
N ASP A 372 23.13 4.54 -36.63
CA ASP A 372 22.48 4.45 -37.95
C ASP A 372 22.66 5.72 -38.80
N GLY A 373 23.84 6.34 -38.72
CA GLY A 373 24.16 7.60 -39.42
C GLY A 373 23.62 8.87 -38.76
N ARG A 374 22.96 8.77 -37.60
CA ARG A 374 22.38 9.91 -36.85
C ARG A 374 23.15 10.18 -35.56
N GLU A 375 23.35 11.45 -35.21
CA GLU A 375 23.99 11.82 -33.94
C GLU A 375 23.12 11.38 -32.76
N LEU A 376 23.64 10.52 -31.89
CA LEU A 376 23.05 10.13 -30.61
C LEU A 376 23.75 10.90 -29.49
N THR A 377 23.00 11.73 -28.77
CA THR A 377 23.46 12.34 -27.52
C THR A 377 22.78 11.71 -26.31
N VAL A 378 23.56 11.08 -25.44
CA VAL A 378 23.11 10.62 -24.12
C VAL A 378 23.59 11.59 -23.08
N ARG A 379 22.68 12.20 -22.32
CA ARG A 379 22.99 13.12 -21.23
C ARG A 379 22.37 12.58 -19.94
N VAL A 380 23.23 12.34 -18.96
CA VAL A 380 22.84 11.87 -17.62
C VAL A 380 23.18 12.97 -16.62
N ILE A 381 22.20 13.39 -15.84
CA ILE A 381 22.39 14.27 -14.69
C ILE A 381 22.21 13.41 -13.44
N ALA A 382 23.27 13.30 -12.65
CA ALA A 382 23.26 12.57 -11.39
C ALA A 382 23.61 13.50 -10.21
N ARG A 383 22.99 13.27 -9.06
CA ARG A 383 23.33 13.90 -7.78
C ARG A 383 23.70 12.80 -6.78
N GLY A 384 24.96 12.79 -6.35
CA GLY A 384 25.51 11.67 -5.59
C GLY A 384 25.39 10.39 -6.42
N ALA A 385 24.81 9.35 -5.85
CA ALA A 385 24.54 8.11 -6.54
C ALA A 385 23.22 8.04 -7.33
N GLN A 386 22.40 9.09 -7.31
CA GLN A 386 21.08 9.04 -7.94
C GLN A 386 21.08 9.75 -9.29
N VAL A 387 20.47 9.12 -10.29
CA VAL A 387 20.20 9.75 -11.60
C VAL A 387 18.95 10.61 -11.47
N GLU A 388 19.12 11.93 -11.51
CA GLU A 388 18.02 12.89 -11.47
C GLU A 388 17.34 13.01 -12.83
N GLU A 389 18.12 12.98 -13.92
CA GLU A 389 17.60 13.14 -15.27
C GLU A 389 18.41 12.30 -16.27
N LEU A 390 17.72 11.59 -17.16
CA LEU A 390 18.30 10.97 -18.35
C LEU A 390 17.65 11.61 -19.58
N GLU A 391 18.47 12.15 -20.47
CA GLU A 391 18.07 12.77 -21.73
C GLU A 391 18.77 12.03 -22.87
N LEU A 392 17.99 11.44 -23.77
CA LEU A 392 18.48 10.83 -25.01
C LEU A 392 18.01 11.71 -26.17
N THR A 393 18.93 12.10 -27.06
CA THR A 393 18.62 12.84 -28.28
C THR A 393 19.15 12.08 -29.47
N LEU A 394 18.34 11.87 -30.50
CA LEU A 394 18.77 11.24 -31.75
C LEU A 394 18.48 12.22 -32.90
N GLY A 395 19.48 12.54 -33.70
CA GLY A 395 19.43 13.58 -34.73
C GLY A 395 19.81 14.97 -34.21
N SER A 396 19.54 15.99 -35.03
CA SER A 396 19.78 17.39 -34.70
C SER A 396 18.75 17.90 -33.68
N ARG A 397 19.14 18.85 -32.83
CA ARG A 397 18.25 19.48 -31.85
C ARG A 397 17.73 20.83 -32.36
N PRO A 398 16.53 20.88 -32.96
CA PRO A 398 15.90 22.13 -33.38
C PRO A 398 15.78 23.17 -32.27
N ARG A 399 15.76 24.43 -32.69
CA ARG A 399 15.31 25.55 -31.86
C ARG A 399 13.79 25.70 -31.99
N GLY A 400 13.03 25.23 -31.01
CA GLY A 400 11.57 25.40 -30.97
C GLY A 400 10.85 24.31 -30.18
N ASP A 401 9.54 24.46 -30.03
CA ASP A 401 8.68 23.41 -29.47
C ASP A 401 8.51 22.26 -30.47
N ALA A 402 8.41 21.04 -29.94
CA ALA A 402 8.24 19.86 -30.78
C ALA A 402 6.82 19.81 -31.36
N PRO A 403 6.66 19.58 -32.68
CA PRO A 403 5.34 19.43 -33.29
C PRO A 403 4.60 18.19 -32.77
N ALA A 404 5.34 17.17 -32.30
CA ALA A 404 4.76 16.04 -31.60
C ALA A 404 5.42 15.78 -30.23
N CYS A 405 4.59 15.45 -29.25
CA CYS A 405 5.00 15.13 -27.89
C CYS A 405 4.19 13.94 -27.37
N LEU A 406 4.89 12.85 -27.11
CA LEU A 406 4.37 11.68 -26.41
C LEU A 406 4.81 11.77 -24.95
N SER A 407 3.86 11.90 -24.03
CA SER A 407 4.14 11.92 -22.60
C SER A 407 3.34 10.83 -21.92
N ARG A 408 3.96 10.11 -20.99
CA ARG A 408 3.19 9.23 -20.12
C ARG A 408 2.27 10.09 -19.26
N ARG A 409 0.99 9.73 -19.19
CA ARG A 409 0.06 10.39 -18.28
C ARG A 409 0.60 10.19 -16.87
N ARG A 410 0.97 11.29 -16.22
CA ARG A 410 1.32 11.30 -14.80
C ARG A 410 0.12 10.75 -14.03
N ASN A 411 0.16 9.45 -13.74
CA ASN A 411 -0.83 8.84 -12.89
C ASN A 411 -0.54 9.35 -11.49
N ARG A 412 -1.22 10.43 -11.08
CA ARG A 412 -1.15 11.00 -9.72
C ARG A 412 -1.49 9.98 -8.62
N ARG A 413 -1.91 8.76 -8.97
CA ARG A 413 -2.32 7.68 -8.06
C ARG A 413 -1.35 6.50 -8.17
N GLY A 414 -0.17 6.69 -7.59
CA GLY A 414 0.79 5.63 -7.26
C GLY A 414 1.58 5.04 -8.43
N HIS A 415 2.89 4.98 -8.29
CA HIS A 415 3.79 4.31 -9.21
C HIS A 415 3.39 2.84 -9.36
N ARG A 416 2.98 2.42 -10.56
CA ARG A 416 3.05 1.01 -10.96
C ARG A 416 4.52 0.72 -11.22
N VAL A 417 5.10 -0.28 -10.55
CA VAL A 417 6.40 -0.85 -10.92
C VAL A 417 6.19 -1.56 -12.26
N PRO A 418 6.73 -1.05 -13.37
CA PRO A 418 6.70 -1.73 -14.67
C PRO A 418 7.75 -2.85 -14.67
N GLY A 419 7.42 -4.03 -15.19
CA GLY A 419 8.41 -5.12 -15.35
C GLY A 419 8.05 -6.48 -14.75
N GLU A 420 6.85 -6.68 -14.18
CA GLU A 420 6.33 -8.05 -14.03
C GLU A 420 6.11 -8.62 -15.46
N ARG A 421 7.13 -9.33 -15.96
CA ARG A 421 7.14 -10.03 -17.26
C ARG A 421 5.77 -10.72 -17.46
N GLY A 422 5.05 -10.32 -18.50
CA GLY A 422 3.75 -10.91 -18.88
C GLY A 422 2.51 -10.03 -18.69
N THR A 423 2.64 -8.77 -18.27
CA THR A 423 1.50 -7.84 -18.25
C THR A 423 1.39 -7.01 -19.52
N ARG A 424 0.33 -7.23 -20.31
CA ARG A 424 -0.01 -6.40 -21.48
C ARG A 424 -0.45 -5.01 -21.02
N VAL A 425 0.32 -3.99 -21.38
CA VAL A 425 0.02 -2.58 -21.06
C VAL A 425 -0.77 -1.97 -22.21
N ASP A 426 -1.90 -1.32 -21.91
CA ASP A 426 -2.70 -0.60 -22.90
C ASP A 426 -2.12 0.80 -23.13
N PHE A 427 -1.41 0.97 -24.25
CA PHE A 427 -0.71 2.19 -24.64
C PHE A 427 -1.61 3.42 -24.66
N ASP A 428 -2.81 3.32 -25.25
CA ASP A 428 -3.70 4.49 -25.43
C ASP A 428 -4.29 5.00 -24.10
N SER A 429 -4.32 4.14 -23.08
CA SER A 429 -4.75 4.51 -21.73
C SER A 429 -3.67 5.25 -20.93
N GLU A 430 -2.40 4.91 -21.16
CA GLU A 430 -1.26 5.37 -20.36
C GLU A 430 -0.53 6.56 -20.96
N TYR A 431 -0.59 6.77 -22.27
CA TYR A 431 0.13 7.87 -22.93
C TYR A 431 -0.82 8.95 -23.46
N THR A 432 -0.32 10.18 -23.47
CA THR A 432 -0.93 11.29 -24.20
C THR A 432 0.01 11.66 -25.33
N LEU A 433 -0.44 11.39 -26.56
CA LEU A 433 0.19 11.89 -27.76
C LEU A 433 -0.46 13.22 -28.13
N ARG A 434 0.35 14.27 -28.24
CA ARG A 434 0.00 15.51 -28.94
C ARG A 434 0.75 15.48 -30.25
N ASP A 435 0.05 15.55 -31.36
CA ASP A 435 0.64 15.53 -32.69
C ASP A 435 -0.04 16.60 -33.53
N ASN A 436 0.70 17.66 -33.87
CA ASN A 436 0.21 18.77 -34.67
C ASN A 436 0.42 18.54 -36.17
N THR A 437 1.18 17.53 -36.58
CA THR A 437 1.45 17.22 -38.00
C THR A 437 0.61 16.05 -38.49
N GLY A 438 0.12 15.19 -37.59
CA GLY A 438 -0.73 14.03 -37.88
C GLY A 438 0.04 12.79 -38.33
N GLY A 439 1.26 12.95 -38.85
CA GLY A 439 2.09 11.84 -39.34
C GLY A 439 2.75 11.02 -38.22
N VAL A 440 2.97 11.60 -37.04
CA VAL A 440 3.64 10.90 -35.93
C VAL A 440 2.69 9.89 -35.28
N ALA A 441 1.40 10.21 -35.17
CA ALA A 441 0.38 9.29 -34.65
C ALA A 441 0.29 8.01 -35.48
N GLU A 442 0.37 8.13 -36.82
CA GLU A 442 0.38 6.99 -37.72
C GLU A 442 1.67 6.17 -37.57
N ALA A 443 2.84 6.82 -37.52
CA ALA A 443 4.12 6.14 -37.30
C ALA A 443 4.16 5.34 -35.98
N LEU A 444 3.53 5.85 -34.92
CA LEU A 444 3.43 5.22 -33.60
C LEU A 444 2.26 4.24 -33.45
N SER A 445 1.50 3.97 -34.51
CA SER A 445 0.35 3.04 -34.48
C SER A 445 0.76 1.56 -34.49
N SER A 446 2.02 1.27 -34.86
CA SER A 446 2.54 -0.10 -34.97
C SER A 446 2.46 -0.85 -33.63
N PRO A 447 1.88 -2.07 -33.59
CA PRO A 447 1.75 -2.86 -32.36
C PRO A 447 3.07 -3.07 -31.62
N ASP A 448 4.14 -3.41 -32.35
CA ASP A 448 5.46 -3.68 -31.77
C ASP A 448 6.09 -2.44 -31.13
N LEU A 449 5.93 -1.26 -31.76
CA LEU A 449 6.39 0.01 -31.19
C LEU A 449 5.59 0.37 -29.96
N ARG A 450 4.27 0.18 -29.98
CA ARG A 450 3.41 0.45 -28.82
C ARG A 450 3.75 -0.45 -27.65
N GLU A 451 4.03 -1.73 -27.89
CA GLU A 451 4.51 -2.65 -26.86
C GLU A 451 5.87 -2.22 -26.32
N GLY A 452 6.82 -1.89 -27.21
CA GLY A 452 8.14 -1.37 -26.83
C GLY A 452 8.06 -0.08 -26.01
N LEU A 453 7.25 0.89 -26.44
CA LEU A 453 7.01 2.14 -25.73
C LEU A 453 6.32 1.92 -24.40
N ALA A 454 5.32 1.03 -24.34
CA ALA A 454 4.65 0.73 -23.09
C ALA A 454 5.58 0.03 -22.07
N ARG A 455 6.57 -0.71 -22.56
CA ARG A 455 7.60 -1.36 -21.75
C ARG A 455 8.73 -0.44 -21.32
N LEU A 456 9.19 0.47 -22.20
CA LEU A 456 10.47 1.19 -22.04
C LEU A 456 10.33 2.72 -21.92
N LEU A 457 9.20 3.34 -22.26
CA LEU A 457 9.04 4.79 -22.24
C LEU A 457 8.42 5.27 -20.93
N HIS A 458 9.13 6.03 -20.10
CA HIS A 458 8.57 6.47 -18.81
C HIS A 458 8.60 7.98 -18.61
N GLY A 459 9.42 8.66 -19.40
CA GLY A 459 9.46 10.09 -19.47
C GLY A 459 8.60 10.70 -20.58
N THR A 460 9.10 11.79 -21.13
CA THR A 460 8.52 12.53 -22.24
C THR A 460 9.39 12.35 -23.48
N LEU A 461 8.77 11.93 -24.58
CA LEU A 461 9.38 11.86 -25.90
C LEU A 461 8.84 13.02 -26.75
N ARG A 462 9.75 13.86 -27.23
CA ARG A 462 9.49 14.97 -28.15
C ARG A 462 10.08 14.63 -29.51
N ILE A 463 9.33 14.89 -30.58
CA ILE A 463 9.67 14.46 -31.93
C ILE A 463 9.55 15.69 -32.86
N TRP A 464 10.62 15.95 -33.61
CA TRP A 464 10.70 16.92 -34.69
C TRP A 464 10.97 16.14 -35.99
N PRO A 465 9.94 15.89 -36.82
CA PRO A 465 10.10 15.18 -38.09
C PRO A 465 11.24 15.77 -38.92
N GLU A 466 12.00 14.91 -39.61
CA GLU A 466 13.16 15.27 -40.45
C GLU A 466 14.39 15.86 -39.70
N GLU A 467 14.26 16.24 -38.43
CA GLU A 467 15.35 16.86 -37.68
C GLU A 467 15.91 16.00 -36.55
N GLY A 468 15.04 15.45 -35.69
CA GLY A 468 15.47 14.74 -34.49
C GLY A 468 14.37 14.41 -33.49
N LEU A 469 14.72 13.64 -32.46
CA LEU A 469 13.86 13.35 -31.33
C LEU A 469 14.63 13.49 -30.01
N ARG A 470 13.88 13.77 -28.93
CA ARG A 470 14.41 13.90 -27.58
C ARG A 470 13.52 13.17 -26.59
N TYR A 471 14.09 12.16 -25.96
CA TYR A 471 13.52 11.53 -24.78
C TYR A 471 14.10 12.16 -23.51
N THR A 472 13.28 12.44 -22.51
CA THR A 472 13.72 12.95 -21.21
C THR A 472 12.90 12.31 -20.11
N THR A 473 13.55 11.77 -19.08
CA THR A 473 12.93 11.07 -17.95
C THR A 473 13.59 11.46 -16.64
N ARG A 474 12.82 11.49 -15.56
CA ARG A 474 13.30 11.76 -14.20
C ARG A 474 13.01 10.54 -13.33
N PRO A 475 13.97 9.60 -13.21
CA PRO A 475 13.72 8.29 -12.60
C PRO A 475 13.06 8.36 -11.21
N LEU A 476 13.48 9.30 -10.37
CA LEU A 476 12.95 9.55 -9.02
C LEU A 476 11.50 10.05 -9.02
N GLU A 477 11.13 10.93 -9.95
CA GLU A 477 9.78 11.50 -10.02
C GLU A 477 8.81 10.57 -10.73
N ASP A 478 9.30 9.76 -11.67
CA ASP A 478 8.47 8.95 -12.55
C ASP A 478 8.32 7.49 -12.05
N GLY A 479 9.00 7.14 -10.93
CA GLY A 479 8.92 5.85 -10.26
C GLY A 479 9.52 4.73 -11.10
N TRP A 480 10.63 5.04 -11.76
CA TRP A 480 11.18 4.21 -12.80
C TRP A 480 12.17 3.18 -12.23
N PRO A 481 12.08 1.88 -12.60
CA PRO A 481 13.07 0.89 -12.21
C PRO A 481 14.21 0.80 -13.22
N LEU A 482 14.44 1.84 -14.04
CA LEU A 482 15.62 1.81 -14.89
C LEU A 482 16.80 1.75 -13.93
N PRO A 483 17.63 0.69 -14.01
CA PRO A 483 18.65 0.51 -13.03
C PRO A 483 19.75 1.54 -13.22
N VAL A 484 19.66 2.62 -14.04
CA VAL A 484 20.78 3.57 -14.28
C VAL A 484 21.47 4.07 -13.02
N ALA A 485 20.76 4.16 -11.88
CA ALA A 485 21.43 4.19 -10.58
C ALA A 485 22.25 2.90 -10.35
N GLU A 486 21.62 1.76 -10.07
CA GLU A 486 22.25 0.41 -9.98
C GLU A 486 23.32 0.07 -11.06
N ILE A 487 23.13 0.37 -12.36
CA ILE A 487 24.01 0.13 -13.50
C ILE A 487 25.25 1.04 -13.45
N ALA A 488 25.10 2.29 -12.99
CA ALA A 488 26.25 3.17 -12.81
C ALA A 488 27.11 2.73 -11.61
N PHE A 489 26.56 1.96 -10.66
CA PHE A 489 27.30 1.38 -9.54
C PHE A 489 27.76 -0.06 -9.77
N ASP A 490 27.22 -0.76 -10.77
CA ASP A 490 27.67 -2.11 -11.11
C ASP A 490 28.89 -2.08 -12.07
N PRO A 491 30.09 -2.45 -11.59
CA PRO A 491 31.28 -2.51 -12.44
C PRO A 491 31.11 -3.48 -13.61
N GLU A 492 30.29 -4.53 -13.47
CA GLU A 492 30.10 -5.56 -14.50
C GLU A 492 29.14 -5.12 -15.62
N GLY A 493 28.37 -4.04 -15.40
CA GLY A 493 27.51 -3.44 -16.43
C GLY A 493 26.18 -4.13 -16.63
N ALA A 494 25.67 -4.85 -15.62
CA ALA A 494 24.31 -5.36 -15.69
C ALA A 494 23.32 -4.20 -15.89
N GLY A 495 22.44 -4.32 -16.89
CA GLY A 495 21.33 -3.39 -17.15
C GLY A 495 21.55 -2.32 -18.22
N THR A 496 22.70 -2.29 -18.92
CA THR A 496 22.83 -1.48 -20.15
C THR A 496 21.82 -1.89 -21.22
N GLU A 497 21.37 -3.15 -21.20
CA GLU A 497 20.38 -3.73 -22.13
C GLU A 497 19.09 -2.93 -22.21
N ASP A 498 18.56 -2.41 -21.10
CA ASP A 498 17.31 -1.64 -21.12
C ASP A 498 17.50 -0.26 -21.79
N VAL A 499 18.67 0.37 -21.58
CA VAL A 499 19.00 1.65 -22.21
C VAL A 499 19.32 1.45 -23.68
N GLN A 500 20.03 0.38 -24.03
CA GLN A 500 20.25 -0.02 -25.43
C GLN A 500 18.94 -0.35 -26.14
N ALA A 501 18.04 -1.09 -25.50
CA ALA A 501 16.71 -1.39 -26.03
C ALA A 501 15.87 -0.11 -26.20
N LEU A 502 16.01 0.85 -25.29
CA LEU A 502 15.39 2.16 -25.43
C LEU A 502 16.00 2.97 -26.59
N VAL A 503 17.32 2.99 -26.73
CA VAL A 503 18.00 3.65 -27.86
C VAL A 503 17.58 3.01 -29.19
N ALA A 504 17.51 1.68 -29.27
CA ALA A 504 17.02 0.96 -30.45
C ALA A 504 15.54 1.27 -30.74
N LEU A 505 14.70 1.38 -29.70
CA LEU A 505 13.32 1.81 -29.84
C LEU A 505 13.23 3.24 -30.39
N LEU A 506 14.06 4.16 -29.90
CA LEU A 506 14.13 5.52 -30.39
C LEU A 506 14.60 5.58 -31.86
N ALA A 507 15.59 4.78 -32.24
CA ALA A 507 16.04 4.66 -33.63
C ALA A 507 14.91 4.15 -34.56
N SER A 508 14.17 3.13 -34.12
CA SER A 508 13.01 2.62 -34.88
C SER A 508 11.91 3.67 -35.04
N ILE A 509 11.72 4.55 -34.05
CA ILE A 509 10.79 5.69 -34.17
C ILE A 509 11.32 6.69 -35.19
N ALA A 510 12.62 7.05 -35.11
CA ALA A 510 13.25 7.98 -36.04
C ALA A 510 13.09 7.55 -37.51
N ASP A 511 13.35 6.27 -37.82
CA ASP A 511 13.18 5.72 -39.16
C ASP A 511 11.76 5.90 -39.70
N ARG A 512 10.75 5.65 -38.86
CA ARG A 512 9.34 5.76 -39.26
C ARG A 512 8.85 7.19 -39.37
N THR A 513 9.47 8.12 -38.65
CA THR A 513 9.17 9.55 -38.72
C THR A 513 10.05 10.31 -39.70
N GLN A 514 10.86 9.59 -40.50
CA GLN A 514 11.77 10.16 -41.51
C GLN A 514 12.79 11.16 -40.91
N ILE A 515 13.24 10.90 -39.69
CA ILE A 515 14.30 11.67 -39.01
C ILE A 515 15.67 11.21 -39.49
#